data_AF-A0A3Q9UJ48-F1
#
_entry.id   AF-A0A3Q9UJ48-F1
#
_cell.length_a   1.000
_cell.length_b   1.000
_cell.length_c   1.000
_cell.angle_alpha   90.00
_cell.angle_beta   90.00
_cell.angle_gamma   90.00
#
_symmetry.space_group_name_H-M   'P 1'
#
loop_
_entity.id
_entity.type
_entity.pdbx_description
1 polymer ?
#
loop_
_entity_poly.entity_id
_entity_poly.type
_entity_poly.pdbx_seq_one_letter_code
_entity_poly.pdbx_strand_id
1 'polypeptide(L)'
;MQRPTSWNPAGSIAGAVLGLAVGVSLAIGVVVGGRALGTAAGIGLAVAASLAVTVIPYVAASRTDHAGVLGQFLRRFMIGVNAGMNTVLAGVVLTPVIGVILGLVTLLAAIDAMALSPKYQRVLGWASWLMPMSWGATALGAALFLVSLTAAGATLHRWPRARILRIVLDPTVGALVIHGGLIHGPTAFDMGNIIFVNPGYIDESSPDTTCDAVVAHETGHTLAVAAFGPAFGLFDLIYENLLGAGARDYGERIAESHANRPGRPTVPMWGLPEPVLDCSPSLRA
;
A
#
# COMPACT_ATOMS: atom_id res chain seq x y z
N MET A 1 -11.43 20.65 6.83
CA MET A 1 -10.46 19.68 7.37
C MET A 1 -9.83 20.27 8.62
N GLN A 2 -10.16 19.76 9.82
CA GLN A 2 -9.43 20.14 11.03
C GLN A 2 -8.04 19.53 10.93
N ARG A 3 -7.00 20.36 10.91
CA ARG A 3 -5.62 19.87 11.11
C ARG A 3 -5.60 19.14 12.45
N PRO A 4 -5.07 17.90 12.54
CA PRO A 4 -4.92 17.25 13.84
C PRO A 4 -4.08 18.16 14.74
N THR A 5 -4.68 18.70 15.80
CA THR A 5 -4.12 19.75 16.66
C THR A 5 -3.25 19.22 17.80
N SER A 6 -2.93 17.93 17.84
CA SER A 6 -2.09 17.35 18.89
C SER A 6 -1.04 16.40 18.32
N TRP A 7 -0.06 16.99 17.62
CA TRP A 7 1.24 16.35 17.43
C TRP A 7 1.82 16.03 18.81
N ASN A 8 1.93 14.75 19.16
CA ASN A 8 2.75 14.33 20.30
C ASN A 8 4.11 13.86 19.77
N PRO A 9 5.14 14.73 19.76
CA PRO A 9 6.42 14.42 19.15
C PRO A 9 7.14 13.26 19.85
N ALA A 10 6.93 13.06 21.16
CA ALA A 10 7.67 12.07 21.93
C ALA A 10 7.24 10.62 21.59
N GLY A 11 5.94 10.31 21.64
CA GLY A 11 5.43 8.98 21.26
C GLY A 11 5.62 8.69 19.76
N SER A 12 5.57 9.76 18.97
CA SER A 12 5.70 9.69 17.53
C SER A 12 7.10 9.33 17.04
N ILE A 13 8.12 10.02 17.56
CA ILE A 13 9.53 9.78 17.22
C ILE A 13 9.99 8.44 17.80
N ALA A 14 9.57 8.12 19.03
CA ALA A 14 9.92 6.87 19.68
C ALA A 14 9.45 5.64 18.89
N GLY A 15 8.22 5.66 18.37
CA GLY A 15 7.69 4.58 17.52
C GLY A 15 8.54 4.37 16.28
N ALA A 16 8.76 5.44 15.50
CA ALA A 16 9.54 5.37 14.27
C ALA A 16 10.98 4.88 14.49
N VAL A 17 11.67 5.41 15.50
CA VAL A 17 13.07 5.05 15.82
C VAL A 17 13.18 3.62 16.31
N LEU A 18 12.31 3.19 17.23
CA LEU A 18 12.31 1.81 17.72
C LEU A 18 11.98 0.83 16.59
N GLY A 19 10.97 1.16 15.77
CA GLY A 19 10.61 0.38 14.60
C GLY A 19 11.79 0.23 13.65
N LEU A 20 12.48 1.33 13.33
CA LEU A 20 13.67 1.32 12.47
C LEU A 20 14.76 0.39 13.00
N ALA A 21 15.09 0.50 14.30
CA ALA A 21 16.09 -0.35 14.92
C ALA A 21 15.70 -1.84 14.86
N VAL A 22 14.43 -2.16 15.11
CA VAL A 22 13.89 -3.53 15.00
C VAL A 22 13.97 -4.03 13.56
N GLY A 23 13.50 -3.24 12.59
CA GLY A 23 13.53 -3.60 11.17
C GLY A 23 14.95 -3.87 10.66
N VAL A 24 15.91 -2.99 10.99
CA VAL A 24 17.32 -3.20 10.64
C VAL A 24 17.85 -4.49 11.29
N SER A 25 17.56 -4.72 12.56
CA SER A 25 18.03 -5.91 13.28
C SER A 25 17.47 -7.20 12.70
N LEU A 26 16.18 -7.23 12.36
CA LEU A 26 15.53 -8.36 11.71
C LEU A 26 16.14 -8.63 10.34
N ALA A 27 16.28 -7.60 9.50
CA ALA A 27 16.84 -7.77 8.17
C ALA A 27 18.30 -8.20 8.20
N ILE A 28 19.13 -7.67 9.11
CA ILE A 28 20.51 -8.14 9.30
C ILE A 28 20.51 -9.61 9.75
N GLY A 29 19.70 -9.96 10.75
CA GLY A 29 19.60 -11.33 11.26
C GLY A 29 19.24 -12.32 10.15
N VAL A 30 18.30 -11.94 9.28
CA VAL A 30 17.89 -12.76 8.14
C VAL A 30 18.92 -12.77 7.02
N VAL A 31 19.58 -11.65 6.71
CA VAL A 31 20.66 -11.63 5.72
C VAL A 31 21.82 -12.50 6.17
N VAL A 32 22.20 -12.44 7.45
CA VAL A 32 23.30 -13.22 8.05
C VAL A 32 22.92 -14.70 8.14
N GLY A 33 21.75 -15.02 8.70
CA GLY A 33 21.27 -16.40 8.86
C GLY A 33 20.86 -17.06 7.55
N GLY A 34 20.35 -16.28 6.59
CA GLY A 34 19.89 -16.71 5.28
C GLY A 34 21.00 -16.92 4.26
N ARG A 35 22.26 -16.58 4.56
CA ARG A 35 23.41 -16.82 3.65
C ARG A 35 23.51 -18.27 3.18
N ALA A 36 23.10 -19.22 4.02
CA ALA A 36 23.09 -20.64 3.70
C ALA A 36 21.95 -21.06 2.74
N LEU A 37 20.86 -20.29 2.68
CA LEU A 37 19.63 -20.61 1.92
C LEU A 37 19.49 -19.79 0.63
N GLY A 38 20.34 -18.79 0.42
CA GLY A 38 20.32 -17.89 -0.73
C GLY A 38 19.41 -16.67 -0.55
N THR A 39 19.62 -15.67 -1.42
CA THR A 39 19.01 -14.33 -1.29
C THR A 39 17.47 -14.35 -1.30
N ALA A 40 16.85 -15.19 -2.14
CA ALA A 40 15.39 -15.26 -2.24
C ALA A 40 14.75 -15.84 -0.97
N ALA A 41 15.33 -16.91 -0.41
CA ALA A 41 14.87 -17.49 0.86
C ALA A 41 15.08 -16.51 2.02
N GLY A 42 16.19 -15.76 2.02
CA GLY A 42 16.42 -14.66 2.94
C GLY A 42 15.31 -13.61 2.88
N ILE A 43 14.96 -13.11 1.69
CA ILE A 43 13.87 -12.13 1.56
C ILE A 43 12.54 -12.70 2.06
N GLY A 44 12.22 -13.96 1.74
CA GLY A 44 11.00 -14.62 2.23
C GLY A 44 10.93 -14.70 3.76
N LEU A 45 12.05 -15.07 4.41
CA LEU A 45 12.16 -15.09 5.87
C LEU A 45 12.05 -13.69 6.48
N ALA A 46 12.60 -12.68 5.79
CA ALA A 46 12.55 -11.29 6.21
C ALA A 46 11.11 -10.76 6.21
N VAL A 47 10.35 -11.08 5.15
CA VAL A 47 8.92 -10.81 5.08
C VAL A 47 8.15 -11.52 6.21
N ALA A 48 8.39 -12.81 6.43
CA ALA A 48 7.73 -13.57 7.49
C ALA A 48 8.02 -13.02 8.90
N ALA A 49 9.28 -12.65 9.16
CA ALA A 49 9.68 -12.04 10.42
C ALA A 49 9.05 -10.65 10.61
N SER A 50 9.00 -9.84 9.56
CA SER A 50 8.30 -8.54 9.58
C SER A 50 6.84 -8.74 9.91
N LEU A 51 6.15 -9.67 9.25
CA LEU A 51 4.75 -9.99 9.51
C LEU A 51 4.54 -10.31 10.99
N ALA A 52 5.32 -11.23 11.54
CA ALA A 52 5.20 -11.65 12.95
C ALA A 52 5.32 -10.46 13.93
N VAL A 53 6.21 -9.50 13.65
CA VAL A 53 6.44 -8.33 14.51
C VAL A 53 5.38 -7.25 14.33
N THR A 54 4.78 -7.12 13.14
CA THR A 54 3.81 -6.06 12.85
C THR A 54 2.35 -6.46 13.06
N VAL A 55 2.01 -7.75 13.20
CA VAL A 55 0.62 -8.21 13.46
C VAL A 55 0.05 -7.56 14.72
N ILE A 56 0.76 -7.70 15.84
CA ILE A 56 0.27 -7.20 17.13
C ILE A 56 0.11 -5.67 17.09
N PRO A 57 1.10 -4.90 16.60
CA PRO A 57 0.93 -3.46 16.40
C PRO A 57 -0.24 -3.08 15.50
N TYR A 58 -0.50 -3.81 14.41
CA TYR A 58 -1.63 -3.55 13.52
C TYR A 58 -2.96 -3.71 14.26
N VAL A 59 -3.14 -4.85 14.94
CA VAL A 59 -4.37 -5.15 15.69
C VAL A 59 -4.57 -4.20 16.87
N ALA A 60 -3.47 -3.79 17.52
CA ALA A 60 -3.55 -2.79 18.58
C ALA A 60 -3.87 -1.40 18.02
N ALA A 61 -3.31 -1.02 16.86
CA ALA A 61 -3.59 0.25 16.20
C ALA A 61 -5.06 0.33 15.75
N SER A 62 -5.63 -0.76 15.24
CA SER A 62 -7.03 -0.80 14.79
C SER A 62 -8.05 -0.58 15.92
N ARG A 63 -7.65 -0.84 17.17
CA ARG A 63 -8.50 -0.75 18.37
C ARG A 63 -8.23 0.45 19.25
N THR A 64 -7.20 1.23 18.94
CA THR A 64 -6.81 2.40 19.75
C THR A 64 -7.25 3.69 19.07
N ASP A 65 -7.36 4.76 19.86
CA ASP A 65 -7.55 6.08 19.30
C ASP A 65 -6.30 6.49 18.51
N HIS A 66 -6.49 6.73 17.22
CA HIS A 66 -5.44 7.11 16.28
C HIS A 66 -4.81 8.46 16.61
N ALA A 67 -5.55 9.36 17.25
CA ALA A 67 -5.04 10.62 17.77
C ALA A 67 -4.27 10.45 19.09
N GLY A 68 -4.50 9.33 19.79
CA GLY A 68 -3.84 8.99 21.03
C GLY A 68 -2.35 8.64 20.85
N VAL A 69 -1.59 8.77 21.94
CA VAL A 69 -0.14 8.51 21.96
C VAL A 69 0.20 7.10 21.48
N LEU A 70 -0.56 6.10 21.93
CA LEU A 70 -0.35 4.71 21.57
C LEU A 70 -0.64 4.45 20.08
N GLY A 71 -1.75 4.98 19.53
CA GLY A 71 -2.06 4.83 18.11
C GLY A 71 -0.99 5.46 17.21
N GLN A 72 -0.53 6.67 17.55
CA GLN A 72 0.57 7.33 16.85
C GLN A 72 1.88 6.54 16.94
N PHE A 73 2.19 5.98 18.12
CA PHE A 73 3.36 5.13 18.31
C PHE A 73 3.32 3.87 17.45
N LEU A 74 2.22 3.11 17.50
CA LEU A 74 2.08 1.82 16.79
C LEU A 74 2.15 2.00 15.27
N ARG A 75 1.46 3.02 14.74
CA ARG A 75 1.52 3.36 13.31
C ARG A 75 2.95 3.64 12.86
N ARG A 76 3.65 4.51 13.58
CA ARG A 76 5.01 4.93 13.23
C ARG A 76 6.04 3.84 13.49
N PHE A 77 5.80 2.96 14.47
CA PHE A 77 6.58 1.74 14.69
C PHE A 77 6.54 0.83 13.48
N MET A 78 5.35 0.54 12.94
CA MET A 78 5.24 -0.29 11.72
C MET A 78 5.95 0.33 10.51
N ILE A 79 5.83 1.65 10.31
CA ILE A 79 6.57 2.37 9.27
C ILE A 79 8.09 2.25 9.49
N GLY A 80 8.54 2.43 10.73
CA GLY A 80 9.95 2.27 11.09
C GLY A 80 10.48 0.87 10.78
N VAL A 81 9.74 -0.18 11.15
CA VAL A 81 10.11 -1.57 10.83
C VAL A 81 10.29 -1.73 9.33
N ASN A 82 9.31 -1.32 8.53
CA ASN A 82 9.38 -1.43 7.08
C ASN A 82 10.56 -0.62 6.48
N ALA A 83 10.81 0.58 6.99
CA ALA A 83 11.96 1.41 6.59
C ALA A 83 13.29 0.72 6.87
N GLY A 84 13.45 0.11 8.04
CA GLY A 84 14.66 -0.64 8.41
C GLY A 84 14.87 -1.87 7.53
N MET A 85 13.79 -2.60 7.25
CA MET A 85 13.81 -3.76 6.35
C MET A 85 14.22 -3.36 4.93
N ASN A 86 13.58 -2.35 4.34
CA ASN A 86 13.93 -1.85 3.01
C ASN A 86 15.37 -1.32 2.95
N THR A 87 15.86 -0.66 4.02
CA THR A 87 17.25 -0.18 4.09
C THR A 87 18.25 -1.30 3.87
N VAL A 88 18.11 -2.38 4.64
CA VAL A 88 19.08 -3.48 4.63
C VAL A 88 18.88 -4.36 3.40
N LEU A 89 17.64 -4.74 3.08
CA LEU A 89 17.36 -5.67 1.98
C LEU A 89 17.72 -5.05 0.62
N ALA A 90 17.32 -3.80 0.36
CA ALA A 90 17.72 -3.13 -0.88
C ALA A 90 19.20 -2.78 -0.88
N GLY A 91 19.79 -2.53 0.30
CA GLY A 91 21.23 -2.40 0.49
C GLY A 91 22.02 -3.61 -0.01
N VAL A 92 21.50 -4.81 0.24
CA VAL A 92 22.10 -6.08 -0.16
C VAL A 92 21.83 -6.42 -1.63
N VAL A 93 20.60 -6.21 -2.11
CA VAL A 93 20.19 -6.65 -3.45
C VAL A 93 20.56 -5.65 -4.55
N LEU A 94 20.53 -4.35 -4.24
CA LEU A 94 20.80 -3.27 -5.18
C LEU A 94 22.17 -2.64 -4.87
N THR A 95 22.20 -1.70 -3.93
CA THR A 95 23.42 -1.10 -3.37
C THR A 95 23.12 -0.51 -2.00
N PRO A 96 24.11 -0.38 -1.10
CA PRO A 96 23.91 0.27 0.20
C PRO A 96 23.31 1.67 0.11
N VAL A 97 23.72 2.45 -0.90
CA VAL A 97 23.21 3.82 -1.13
C VAL A 97 21.73 3.80 -1.46
N ILE A 98 21.30 2.93 -2.39
CA ILE A 98 19.88 2.77 -2.73
C ILE A 98 19.09 2.29 -1.51
N GLY A 99 19.65 1.36 -0.73
CA GLY A 99 19.05 0.91 0.53
C GLY A 99 18.73 2.07 1.47
N VAL A 100 19.72 2.90 1.79
CA VAL A 100 19.53 4.08 2.65
C VAL A 100 18.48 5.04 2.08
N ILE A 101 18.50 5.30 0.77
CA ILE A 101 17.51 6.19 0.12
C ILE A 101 16.09 5.62 0.29
N LEU A 102 15.87 4.35 -0.03
CA LEU A 102 14.55 3.73 0.08
C LEU A 102 14.06 3.67 1.53
N GLY A 103 14.96 3.35 2.47
CA GLY A 103 14.67 3.39 3.89
C GLY A 103 14.25 4.77 4.37
N LEU A 104 14.96 5.82 3.97
CA LEU A 104 14.61 7.20 4.29
C LEU A 104 13.27 7.59 3.66
N VAL A 105 13.04 7.25 2.39
CA VAL A 105 11.76 7.49 1.72
C VAL A 105 10.63 6.84 2.52
N THR A 106 10.74 5.56 2.90
CA THR A 106 9.72 4.91 3.74
C THR A 106 9.56 5.60 5.10
N LEU A 107 10.65 5.95 5.78
CA LEU A 107 10.63 6.53 7.12
C LEU A 107 9.96 7.91 7.16
N LEU A 108 10.07 8.70 6.09
CA LEU A 108 9.41 9.99 5.98
C LEU A 108 7.88 9.88 6.09
N ALA A 109 7.28 8.72 5.80
CA ALA A 109 5.84 8.50 6.00
C ALA A 109 5.44 8.60 7.49
N ALA A 110 6.39 8.43 8.42
CA ALA A 110 6.12 8.60 9.85
C ALA A 110 5.95 10.08 10.27
N ILE A 111 6.18 11.03 9.36
CA ILE A 111 6.01 12.46 9.57
C ILE A 111 4.72 12.89 8.89
N ASP A 112 3.71 13.31 9.67
CA ASP A 112 2.37 13.61 9.12
C ASP A 112 2.40 14.68 8.01
N ALA A 113 3.26 15.70 8.14
CA ALA A 113 3.41 16.73 7.09
C ALA A 113 3.90 16.16 5.75
N MET A 114 4.71 15.10 5.79
CA MET A 114 5.17 14.40 4.59
C MET A 114 4.10 13.46 4.07
N ALA A 115 3.50 12.63 4.93
CA ALA A 115 2.44 11.69 4.54
C ALA A 115 1.22 12.40 3.92
N LEU A 116 0.91 13.62 4.36
CA LEU A 116 -0.14 14.47 3.77
C LEU A 116 0.27 15.19 2.48
N SER A 117 1.54 15.15 2.08
CA SER A 117 2.05 15.84 0.90
C SER A 117 1.88 14.99 -0.37
N PRO A 118 1.14 15.45 -1.39
CA PRO A 118 0.95 14.68 -2.62
C PRO A 118 2.25 14.43 -3.39
N LYS A 119 3.20 15.39 -3.32
CA LYS A 119 4.53 15.24 -3.91
C LYS A 119 5.31 14.09 -3.27
N TYR A 120 5.22 13.97 -1.94
CA TYR A 120 5.87 12.88 -1.22
C TYR A 120 5.19 11.54 -1.51
N GLN A 121 3.86 11.49 -1.51
CA GLN A 121 3.12 10.28 -1.87
C GLN A 121 3.51 9.77 -3.26
N ARG A 122 3.72 10.67 -4.22
CA ARG A 122 4.29 10.30 -5.52
C ARG A 122 5.64 9.63 -5.44
N VAL A 123 6.57 10.23 -4.69
CA VAL A 123 7.91 9.64 -4.49
C VAL A 123 7.79 8.28 -3.81
N LEU A 124 6.96 8.16 -2.78
CA LEU A 124 6.76 6.92 -2.03
C LEU A 124 6.19 5.80 -2.92
N GLY A 125 5.11 6.09 -3.66
CA GLY A 125 4.46 5.11 -4.54
C GLY A 125 5.40 4.64 -5.66
N TRP A 126 6.10 5.56 -6.32
CA TRP A 126 7.09 5.20 -7.34
C TRP A 126 8.29 4.42 -6.77
N ALA A 127 8.77 4.80 -5.59
CA ALA A 127 9.85 4.09 -4.91
C ALA A 127 9.45 2.66 -4.49
N SER A 128 8.15 2.40 -4.26
CA SER A 128 7.63 1.08 -3.90
C SER A 128 8.03 -0.03 -4.89
N TRP A 129 8.16 0.28 -6.18
CA TRP A 129 8.66 -0.68 -7.19
C TRP A 129 10.06 -1.23 -6.86
N LEU A 130 10.88 -0.43 -6.16
CA LEU A 130 12.24 -0.80 -5.77
C LEU A 130 12.33 -1.30 -4.32
N MET A 131 11.24 -1.24 -3.54
CA MET A 131 11.22 -1.65 -2.14
C MET A 131 11.03 -3.16 -2.02
N PRO A 132 12.02 -3.91 -1.47
CA PRO A 132 11.91 -5.37 -1.33
C PRO A 132 10.69 -5.83 -0.54
N MET A 133 10.25 -5.03 0.44
CA MET A 133 9.06 -5.34 1.24
C MET A 133 7.75 -5.20 0.46
N SER A 134 7.73 -4.47 -0.66
CA SER A 134 6.58 -4.35 -1.57
C SER A 134 6.58 -5.38 -2.70
N TRP A 135 7.71 -6.06 -2.96
CA TRP A 135 7.85 -6.96 -4.10
C TRP A 135 6.93 -8.16 -4.04
N GLY A 136 6.66 -8.72 -2.86
CA GLY A 136 5.77 -9.87 -2.73
C GLY A 136 4.35 -9.56 -3.23
N ALA A 137 3.77 -8.47 -2.74
CA ALA A 137 2.46 -8.00 -3.18
C ALA A 137 2.49 -7.61 -4.66
N THR A 138 3.45 -6.78 -5.07
CA THR A 138 3.54 -6.32 -6.46
C THR A 138 3.75 -7.47 -7.46
N ALA A 139 4.52 -8.50 -7.10
CA ALA A 139 4.70 -9.68 -7.94
C ALA A 139 3.42 -10.51 -8.06
N LEU A 140 2.66 -10.65 -6.97
CA LEU A 140 1.35 -11.30 -7.01
C LEU A 140 0.39 -10.52 -7.90
N GLY A 141 0.33 -9.18 -7.74
CA GLY A 141 -0.45 -8.31 -8.62
C GLY A 141 -0.03 -8.47 -10.09
N ALA A 142 1.28 -8.56 -10.36
CA ALA A 142 1.80 -8.71 -11.71
C ALA A 142 1.37 -10.06 -12.32
N ALA A 143 1.38 -11.13 -11.52
CA ALA A 143 0.88 -12.44 -11.95
C ALA A 143 -0.61 -12.39 -12.31
N LEU A 144 -1.44 -11.77 -11.47
CA LEU A 144 -2.88 -11.60 -11.75
C LEU A 144 -3.15 -10.74 -13.00
N PHE A 145 -2.36 -9.68 -13.17
CA PHE A 145 -2.39 -8.84 -14.36
C PHE A 145 -2.04 -9.63 -15.63
N LEU A 146 -0.98 -10.45 -15.59
CA LEU A 146 -0.57 -11.29 -16.73
C LEU A 146 -1.61 -12.36 -17.07
N VAL A 147 -2.28 -12.94 -16.07
CA VAL A 147 -3.42 -13.86 -16.30
C VAL A 147 -4.55 -13.15 -17.05
N SER A 148 -4.92 -11.94 -16.61
CA SER A 148 -5.95 -11.13 -17.29
C SER A 148 -5.54 -10.75 -18.72
N LEU A 149 -4.28 -10.34 -18.91
CA LEU A 149 -3.73 -9.98 -20.22
C LEU A 149 -3.74 -11.18 -21.17
N THR A 150 -3.33 -12.35 -20.67
CA THR A 150 -3.30 -13.60 -21.45
C THR A 150 -4.72 -14.03 -21.83
N ALA A 151 -5.68 -13.97 -20.91
CA ALA A 151 -7.08 -14.31 -21.19
C ALA A 151 -7.72 -13.35 -22.20
N ALA A 152 -7.46 -12.05 -22.08
CA ALA A 152 -7.93 -11.04 -23.03
C ALA A 152 -7.35 -11.27 -24.43
N GLY A 153 -6.04 -11.53 -24.52
CA GLY A 153 -5.35 -11.83 -25.77
C GLY A 153 -5.83 -13.13 -26.41
N ALA A 154 -5.93 -14.22 -25.63
CA ALA A 154 -6.40 -15.52 -26.12
C ALA A 154 -7.83 -15.49 -26.66
N THR A 155 -8.67 -14.60 -26.13
CA THR A 155 -10.05 -14.41 -26.59
C THR A 155 -10.23 -13.26 -27.58
N LEU A 156 -9.12 -12.59 -27.96
CA LEU A 156 -9.14 -11.38 -28.79
C LEU A 156 -10.15 -10.34 -28.28
N HIS A 157 -10.27 -10.20 -26.96
CA HIS A 157 -11.23 -9.34 -26.25
C HIS A 157 -12.72 -9.65 -26.54
N ARG A 158 -13.06 -10.79 -27.15
CA ARG A 158 -14.44 -11.16 -27.49
C ARG A 158 -15.22 -11.76 -26.32
N TRP A 159 -14.53 -12.34 -25.34
CA TRP A 159 -15.18 -12.89 -24.15
C TRP A 159 -15.44 -11.77 -23.13
N PRO A 160 -16.71 -11.40 -22.84
CA PRO A 160 -16.99 -10.24 -22.00
C PRO A 160 -16.35 -10.28 -20.61
N ARG A 161 -16.18 -11.48 -20.03
CA ARG A 161 -15.55 -11.64 -18.70
C ARG A 161 -14.04 -11.44 -18.70
N ALA A 162 -13.34 -11.68 -19.81
CA ALA A 162 -11.89 -11.49 -19.89
C ALA A 162 -11.50 -10.19 -20.60
N ARG A 163 -12.49 -9.42 -21.07
CA ARG A 163 -12.27 -8.21 -21.83
C ARG A 163 -11.64 -7.15 -20.92
N ILE A 164 -10.44 -6.73 -21.27
CA ILE A 164 -9.80 -5.54 -20.71
C ILE A 164 -10.36 -4.33 -21.44
N LEU A 165 -10.88 -3.37 -20.69
CA LEU A 165 -11.38 -2.10 -21.22
C LEU A 165 -10.25 -1.07 -21.33
N ARG A 166 -9.40 -1.02 -20.31
CA ARG A 166 -8.33 -0.03 -20.23
C ARG A 166 -7.20 -0.51 -19.33
N ILE A 167 -5.99 -0.09 -19.67
CA ILE A 167 -4.80 -0.19 -18.81
C ILE A 167 -4.21 1.22 -18.76
N VAL A 168 -3.99 1.75 -17.56
CA VAL A 168 -3.43 3.09 -17.35
C VAL A 168 -2.34 3.00 -16.29
N LEU A 169 -1.25 3.73 -16.49
CA LEU A 169 -0.29 3.98 -15.42
C LEU A 169 -0.70 5.27 -14.71
N ASP A 170 -1.04 5.16 -13.43
CA ASP A 170 -1.26 6.32 -12.57
C ASP A 170 0.07 7.01 -12.27
N PRO A 171 0.32 8.22 -12.81
CA PRO A 171 1.58 8.92 -12.53
C PRO A 171 1.65 9.46 -11.11
N THR A 172 0.52 9.56 -10.38
CA THR A 172 0.47 10.13 -9.03
C THR A 172 1.20 9.27 -8.03
N VAL A 173 1.11 7.95 -8.13
CA VAL A 173 1.79 6.99 -7.24
C VAL A 173 2.53 5.89 -8.00
N GLY A 174 2.52 5.91 -9.33
CA GLY A 174 3.17 4.89 -10.16
C GLY A 174 2.45 3.54 -10.16
N ALA A 175 1.13 3.51 -9.91
CA ALA A 175 0.35 2.28 -9.91
C ALA A 175 -0.16 1.93 -11.30
N LEU A 176 -0.16 0.65 -11.68
CA LEU A 176 -0.76 0.17 -12.91
C LEU A 176 -2.23 -0.18 -12.67
N VAL A 177 -3.14 0.58 -13.27
CA VAL A 177 -4.59 0.39 -13.15
C VAL A 177 -5.10 -0.41 -14.35
N ILE A 178 -5.80 -1.51 -14.10
CA ILE A 178 -6.49 -2.32 -15.10
C ILE A 178 -8.00 -2.29 -14.86
N HIS A 179 -8.77 -1.86 -15.86
CA HIS A 179 -10.23 -1.89 -15.86
C HIS A 179 -10.74 -3.10 -16.63
N GLY A 180 -11.50 -3.97 -15.95
CA GLY A 180 -11.94 -5.25 -16.48
C GLY A 180 -10.84 -6.30 -16.44
N GLY A 181 -10.80 -7.18 -17.44
CA GLY A 181 -9.94 -8.37 -17.43
C GLY A 181 -10.59 -9.53 -16.68
N LEU A 182 -9.94 -10.70 -16.69
CA LEU A 182 -10.51 -11.92 -16.08
C LEU A 182 -10.54 -11.85 -14.55
N ILE A 183 -9.55 -11.20 -13.95
CA ILE A 183 -9.40 -11.08 -12.51
C ILE A 183 -9.84 -9.68 -12.10
N HIS A 184 -11.00 -9.59 -11.45
CA HIS A 184 -11.47 -8.39 -10.76
C HIS A 184 -12.36 -8.80 -9.57
N GLY A 185 -12.40 -7.96 -8.54
CA GLY A 185 -13.29 -8.14 -7.38
C GLY A 185 -14.74 -7.72 -7.69
N PRO A 186 -15.63 -7.71 -6.69
CA PRO A 186 -16.95 -7.10 -6.82
C PRO A 186 -16.87 -5.57 -6.99
N THR A 187 -15.81 -4.93 -6.50
CA THR A 187 -15.58 -3.48 -6.49
C THR A 187 -14.27 -3.13 -7.22
N ALA A 188 -13.23 -2.71 -6.50
CA ALA A 188 -11.86 -2.67 -6.94
C ALA A 188 -10.99 -3.27 -5.82
N PHE A 189 -9.75 -3.61 -6.15
CA PHE A 189 -8.75 -3.99 -5.15
C PHE A 189 -7.36 -3.66 -5.70
N ASP A 190 -6.39 -3.42 -4.82
CA ASP A 190 -4.99 -3.35 -5.17
C ASP A 190 -4.21 -4.60 -4.73
N MET A 191 -3.06 -4.79 -5.37
CA MET A 191 -2.10 -5.81 -4.97
C MET A 191 -0.69 -5.27 -5.25
N GLY A 192 -0.14 -4.58 -4.25
CA GLY A 192 1.09 -3.82 -4.40
C GLY A 192 0.84 -2.61 -5.31
N ASN A 193 1.66 -2.42 -6.33
CA ASN A 193 1.51 -1.28 -7.25
C ASN A 193 0.56 -1.55 -8.44
N ILE A 194 -0.40 -2.47 -8.32
CA ILE A 194 -1.31 -2.85 -9.39
C ILE A 194 -2.74 -2.87 -8.88
N ILE A 195 -3.63 -2.13 -9.55
CA ILE A 195 -5.01 -1.89 -9.15
C ILE A 195 -5.96 -2.53 -10.17
N PHE A 196 -6.91 -3.32 -9.69
CA PHE A 196 -7.90 -4.04 -10.50
C PHE A 196 -9.29 -3.46 -10.26
N VAL A 197 -9.90 -2.90 -11.30
CA VAL A 197 -11.19 -2.22 -11.21
C VAL A 197 -12.28 -3.03 -11.92
N ASN A 198 -13.36 -3.35 -11.21
CA ASN A 198 -14.54 -3.94 -11.81
C ASN A 198 -15.31 -2.89 -12.64
N PRO A 199 -15.51 -3.11 -13.95
CA PRO A 199 -16.21 -2.16 -14.80
C PRO A 199 -17.68 -1.95 -14.41
N GLY A 200 -18.31 -2.92 -13.74
CA GLY A 200 -19.69 -2.82 -13.27
C GLY A 200 -19.84 -2.06 -11.94
N TYR A 201 -18.74 -1.71 -11.28
CA TYR A 201 -18.77 -0.97 -10.00
C TYR A 201 -18.69 0.54 -10.20
N ILE A 202 -18.09 1.00 -11.30
CA ILE A 202 -17.94 2.43 -11.57
C ILE A 202 -19.29 3.02 -11.97
N ASP A 203 -19.72 4.02 -11.21
CA ASP A 203 -20.93 4.81 -11.46
C ASP A 203 -20.59 6.29 -11.27
N GLU A 204 -20.46 6.99 -12.41
CA GLU A 204 -20.14 8.43 -12.46
C GLU A 204 -21.27 9.32 -11.92
N SER A 205 -22.48 8.78 -11.74
CA SER A 205 -23.58 9.53 -11.13
C SER A 205 -23.49 9.56 -9.59
N SER A 206 -22.63 8.72 -9.01
CA SER A 206 -22.44 8.62 -7.56
C SER A 206 -21.00 9.05 -7.20
N PRO A 207 -20.85 10.08 -6.35
CA PRO A 207 -19.54 10.68 -6.05
C PRO A 207 -18.56 9.71 -5.36
N ASP A 208 -19.06 8.63 -4.75
CA ASP A 208 -18.24 7.65 -4.01
C ASP A 208 -17.72 6.51 -4.90
N THR A 209 -18.25 6.41 -6.12
CA THR A 209 -18.04 5.29 -7.06
C THR A 209 -17.60 5.78 -8.44
N THR A 210 -17.23 7.06 -8.57
CA THR A 210 -16.52 7.55 -9.75
C THR A 210 -15.18 6.83 -9.88
N CYS A 211 -14.63 6.75 -11.10
CA CYS A 211 -13.33 6.12 -11.26
C CYS A 211 -12.27 6.78 -10.37
N ASP A 212 -12.25 8.10 -10.33
CA ASP A 212 -11.27 8.86 -9.58
C ASP A 212 -11.36 8.57 -8.07
N ALA A 213 -12.58 8.48 -7.53
CA ALA A 213 -12.79 8.18 -6.12
C ALA A 213 -12.36 6.75 -5.76
N VAL A 214 -12.65 5.79 -6.65
CA VAL A 214 -12.27 4.39 -6.46
C VAL A 214 -10.76 4.23 -6.58
N VAL A 215 -10.15 4.73 -7.66
CA VAL A 215 -8.69 4.63 -7.85
C VAL A 215 -7.95 5.40 -6.76
N ALA A 216 -8.42 6.56 -6.32
CA ALA A 216 -7.84 7.27 -5.17
C ALA A 216 -7.89 6.46 -3.87
N HIS A 217 -8.90 5.62 -3.69
CA HIS A 217 -8.96 4.74 -2.54
C HIS A 217 -7.92 3.62 -2.68
N GLU A 218 -7.89 2.93 -3.82
CA GLU A 218 -6.94 1.84 -4.10
C GLU A 218 -5.47 2.30 -4.08
N THR A 219 -5.17 3.52 -4.55
CA THR A 219 -3.82 4.08 -4.44
C THR A 219 -3.45 4.41 -2.99
N GLY A 220 -4.43 4.67 -2.13
CA GLY A 220 -4.24 4.78 -0.68
C GLY A 220 -3.74 3.47 -0.07
N HIS A 221 -4.22 2.32 -0.57
CA HIS A 221 -3.71 1.00 -0.20
C HIS A 221 -2.29 0.77 -0.75
N THR A 222 -2.02 1.14 -2.00
CA THR A 222 -0.67 1.07 -2.58
C THR A 222 0.35 1.86 -1.75
N LEU A 223 -0.01 3.09 -1.33
CA LEU A 223 0.82 3.91 -0.44
C LEU A 223 1.00 3.25 0.94
N ALA A 224 -0.03 2.56 1.45
CA ALA A 224 0.04 1.85 2.70
C ALA A 224 0.97 0.63 2.62
N VAL A 225 0.94 -0.14 1.53
CA VAL A 225 1.94 -1.20 1.28
C VAL A 225 3.35 -0.63 1.25
N ALA A 226 3.56 0.50 0.57
CA ALA A 226 4.87 1.15 0.50
C ALA A 226 5.37 1.65 1.86
N ALA A 227 4.49 2.17 2.72
CA ALA A 227 4.85 2.72 4.03
C ALA A 227 4.95 1.65 5.13
N PHE A 228 3.98 0.75 5.22
CA PHE A 228 3.85 -0.23 6.30
C PHE A 228 4.39 -1.63 5.93
N GLY A 229 4.57 -1.91 4.64
CA GLY A 229 5.05 -3.19 4.15
C GLY A 229 3.95 -4.24 3.97
N PRO A 230 4.32 -5.52 3.79
CA PRO A 230 3.43 -6.60 3.35
C PRO A 230 2.39 -7.00 4.39
N ALA A 231 2.60 -6.61 5.65
CA ALA A 231 1.63 -6.75 6.72
C ALA A 231 0.32 -6.05 6.40
N PHE A 232 0.40 -4.87 5.80
CA PHE A 232 -0.78 -4.06 5.57
C PHE A 232 -1.70 -4.71 4.54
N GLY A 233 -1.18 -5.08 3.36
CA GLY A 233 -1.98 -5.75 2.33
C GLY A 233 -2.48 -7.14 2.73
N LEU A 234 -1.71 -7.91 3.50
CA LEU A 234 -2.15 -9.24 3.94
C LEU A 234 -3.21 -9.17 5.06
N PHE A 235 -3.05 -8.25 6.03
CA PHE A 235 -4.02 -8.12 7.12
C PHE A 235 -5.29 -7.43 6.68
N ASP A 236 -5.22 -6.45 5.79
CA ASP A 236 -6.40 -5.84 5.19
C ASP A 236 -7.22 -6.91 4.44
N LEU A 237 -6.59 -7.71 3.58
CA LEU A 237 -7.24 -8.85 2.92
C LEU A 237 -7.93 -9.81 3.91
N ILE A 238 -7.26 -10.17 5.02
CA ILE A 238 -7.82 -11.08 6.04
C ILE A 238 -8.96 -10.41 6.81
N TYR A 239 -8.79 -9.19 7.31
CA TYR A 239 -9.78 -8.54 8.15
C TYR A 239 -11.01 -8.08 7.36
N GLU A 240 -10.81 -7.59 6.16
CA GLU A 240 -11.88 -7.15 5.27
C GLU A 240 -12.73 -8.35 4.83
N ASN A 241 -12.10 -9.40 4.29
CA ASN A 241 -12.80 -10.50 3.62
C ASN A 241 -13.13 -11.68 4.53
N LEU A 242 -12.26 -12.02 5.49
CA LEU A 242 -12.46 -13.19 6.36
C LEU A 242 -13.17 -12.83 7.67
N LEU A 243 -12.91 -11.64 8.22
CA LEU A 243 -13.50 -11.19 9.50
C LEU A 243 -14.67 -10.21 9.32
N GLY A 244 -14.95 -9.78 8.09
CA GLY A 244 -16.14 -8.99 7.76
C GLY A 244 -16.13 -7.57 8.33
N ALA A 245 -14.94 -6.99 8.56
CA ALA A 245 -14.83 -5.60 9.03
C ALA A 245 -15.25 -4.58 7.95
N GLY A 246 -15.12 -4.95 6.67
CA GLY A 246 -15.40 -4.10 5.51
C GLY A 246 -14.78 -2.71 5.67
N ALA A 247 -15.53 -1.67 5.34
CA ALA A 247 -15.08 -0.27 5.41
C ALA A 247 -14.63 0.21 6.81
N ARG A 248 -14.83 -0.56 7.88
CA ARG A 248 -14.33 -0.22 9.23
C ARG A 248 -12.95 -0.79 9.52
N ASP A 249 -12.38 -1.59 8.61
CA ASP A 249 -11.03 -2.10 8.79
C ASP A 249 -10.03 -0.95 8.88
N TYR A 250 -8.92 -1.19 9.58
CA TYR A 250 -7.88 -0.18 9.73
C TYR A 250 -7.21 0.17 8.41
N GLY A 251 -7.02 -0.82 7.52
CA GLY A 251 -6.45 -0.61 6.19
C GLY A 251 -7.35 0.22 5.32
N GLU A 252 -8.60 -0.22 5.17
CA GLU A 252 -9.69 0.52 4.53
C GLU A 252 -9.80 1.98 4.98
N ARG A 253 -9.76 2.25 6.29
CA ARG A 253 -9.87 3.63 6.81
C ARG A 253 -8.62 4.48 6.51
N ILE A 254 -7.45 3.87 6.41
CA ILE A 254 -6.21 4.55 6.01
C ILE A 254 -6.28 4.86 4.52
N ALA A 255 -6.66 3.91 3.67
CA ALA A 255 -6.86 4.13 2.24
C ALA A 255 -7.91 5.21 1.98
N GLU A 256 -9.00 5.20 2.75
CA GLU A 256 -10.05 6.21 2.68
C GLU A 256 -9.56 7.62 3.03
N SER A 257 -8.46 7.79 3.77
CA SER A 257 -7.88 9.12 3.98
C SER A 257 -7.32 9.75 2.69
N HIS A 258 -7.00 8.93 1.69
CA HIS A 258 -6.57 9.39 0.37
C HIS A 258 -7.77 9.78 -0.50
N ALA A 259 -8.84 8.98 -0.55
CA ALA A 259 -10.04 9.30 -1.34
C ALA A 259 -10.99 10.31 -0.69
N ASN A 260 -11.15 10.23 0.65
CA ASN A 260 -12.04 11.03 1.48
C ASN A 260 -13.49 11.07 0.96
N ARG A 261 -14.04 9.88 0.65
CA ARG A 261 -15.41 9.73 0.17
C ARG A 261 -16.43 10.05 1.28
N PRO A 262 -17.49 10.82 0.97
CA PRO A 262 -18.56 11.15 1.91
C PRO A 262 -19.06 9.99 2.77
N GLY A 263 -19.15 10.21 4.08
CA GLY A 263 -19.73 9.24 5.02
C GLY A 263 -18.88 8.00 5.30
N ARG A 264 -17.70 7.86 4.68
CA ARG A 264 -16.76 6.76 4.96
C ARG A 264 -15.88 7.08 6.16
N PRO A 265 -15.63 6.11 7.07
CA PRO A 265 -14.76 6.32 8.21
C PRO A 265 -13.30 6.44 7.74
N THR A 266 -12.55 7.36 8.34
CA THR A 266 -11.15 7.59 7.99
C THR A 266 -10.22 7.46 9.19
N VAL A 267 -8.94 7.18 8.90
CA VAL A 267 -7.80 7.40 9.79
C VAL A 267 -6.85 8.33 9.08
N PRO A 268 -6.62 9.56 9.57
CA PRO A 268 -5.73 10.51 8.90
C PRO A 268 -4.32 9.94 8.72
N MET A 269 -3.92 9.72 7.47
CA MET A 269 -2.58 9.28 7.09
C MET A 269 -2.16 9.95 5.78
N TRP A 270 -2.99 9.80 4.75
CA TRP A 270 -2.76 10.37 3.44
C TRP A 270 -3.51 11.69 3.28
N GLY A 271 -2.92 12.60 2.52
CA GLY A 271 -3.60 13.76 1.94
C GLY A 271 -4.34 13.36 0.67
N LEU A 272 -5.18 14.25 0.16
CA LEU A 272 -5.94 14.01 -1.08
C LEU A 272 -4.99 13.81 -2.28
N PRO A 273 -5.35 12.95 -3.24
CA PRO A 273 -4.60 12.79 -4.48
C PRO A 273 -4.54 14.11 -5.25
N GLU A 274 -3.49 14.29 -6.03
CA GLU A 274 -3.56 15.24 -7.12
C GLU A 274 -4.52 14.67 -8.17
N PRO A 275 -5.53 15.43 -8.64
CA PRO A 275 -6.41 14.98 -9.71
C PRO A 275 -5.58 14.86 -10.99
N VAL A 276 -5.35 13.64 -11.46
CA VAL A 276 -4.54 13.39 -12.68
C VAL A 276 -5.14 12.33 -13.59
N LEU A 277 -5.90 11.37 -13.06
CA LEU A 277 -6.51 10.34 -13.89
C LEU A 277 -7.87 10.80 -14.40
N ASP A 278 -8.03 10.81 -15.72
CA ASP A 278 -9.35 10.70 -16.34
C ASP A 278 -9.55 9.22 -16.66
N CYS A 279 -10.13 8.49 -15.71
CA CYS A 279 -10.58 7.12 -15.95
C CYS A 279 -12.10 7.01 -16.13
N SER A 280 -12.73 8.14 -16.48
CA SER A 280 -14.07 8.17 -17.01
C SER A 280 -14.17 7.25 -18.23
N PRO A 281 -15.23 6.45 -18.36
CA PRO A 281 -15.56 5.75 -19.59
C PRO A 281 -15.79 6.69 -20.79
N SER A 282 -15.83 8.02 -20.59
CA SER A 282 -16.35 8.99 -21.56
C SER A 282 -15.41 9.39 -22.70
N LEU A 283 -14.28 8.71 -22.90
CA LEU A 283 -13.51 8.81 -24.15
C LEU A 283 -13.53 7.51 -24.96
N ARG A 284 -14.63 7.43 -25.73
CA ARG A 284 -14.80 6.92 -27.10
C ARG A 284 -15.65 5.64 -27.24
N ALA A 285 -16.79 5.89 -27.87
CA ALA A 285 -17.62 4.97 -28.65
C ALA A 285 -16.83 3.97 -29.50
#